data_AF-A0A7J6HI30-F1
#
_entry.id   AF-A0A7J6HI30-F1
#
_cell.length_a   1.000
_cell.length_b   1.000
_cell.length_c   1.000
_cell.angle_alpha   90.00
_cell.angle_beta   90.00
_cell.angle_gamma   90.00
#
_symmetry.space_group_name_H-M   'P 1'
#
loop_
_entity.id
_entity.type
_entity.pdbx_description
1 polymer ?
#
loop_
_entity_poly.entity_id
_entity_poly.type
_entity_poly.pdbx_seq_one_letter_code
_entity_poly.pdbx_strand_id
1 'polypeptide(L)'
;MESVASNSSPSSPPQPTTNHHYRRRRSHNHNYQPFSDRVVRALHHDLRLLHRSDDYSTFFVLGATANVYAVTLSATPYCTCPDRATPCKHILFVLIRGLGLSLHDPCLRRRTLRPCHLTRLLSAPILPECLAGISLRRRFHQLFYDRRGSSSSNVNNNNNAPVTEFDEGTSCPVCLEEMGREERVVACERCRNPIHEECLLTWKRSTGRRWASCVICRARWRDRAAAAINADKYLNLAAYVNDENDDVSAHIGCDDTCSGR
;
A
#
# COMPACT_ATOMS: atom_id res chain seq x y z
N MET A 1 2.31 24.18 -73.33
CA MET A 1 3.62 24.85 -73.45
C MET A 1 3.46 26.14 -72.68
N GLU A 2 3.84 26.11 -71.40
CA GLU A 2 5.08 26.72 -70.89
C GLU A 2 5.01 28.25 -70.94
N SER A 3 5.44 29.06 -69.99
CA SER A 3 5.91 28.94 -68.60
C SER A 3 6.33 30.38 -68.27
N VAL A 4 6.05 30.85 -67.05
CA VAL A 4 6.81 31.85 -66.25
C VAL A 4 6.98 33.29 -66.83
N ALA A 5 7.08 34.39 -66.08
CA ALA A 5 7.21 34.66 -64.65
C ALA A 5 6.94 36.17 -64.41
N SER A 6 6.46 36.47 -63.19
CA SER A 6 6.95 37.49 -62.23
C SER A 6 7.18 38.95 -62.72
N ASN A 7 6.95 40.03 -61.97
CA ASN A 7 7.04 40.33 -60.53
C ASN A 7 6.71 41.86 -60.43
N SER A 8 5.99 42.46 -59.48
CA SER A 8 6.41 42.87 -58.12
C SER A 8 5.51 44.08 -57.73
N SER A 9 4.70 44.06 -56.66
CA SER A 9 5.01 44.53 -55.27
C SER A 9 4.49 45.96 -54.97
N PRO A 10 4.32 46.41 -53.70
CA PRO A 10 4.13 45.69 -52.43
C PRO A 10 3.14 46.34 -51.38
N SER A 11 2.75 45.49 -50.42
CA SER A 11 2.66 45.69 -48.96
C SER A 11 1.78 46.76 -48.28
N SER A 12 0.84 46.26 -47.47
CA SER A 12 0.61 46.70 -46.07
C SER A 12 0.31 45.46 -45.20
N PRO A 13 0.86 45.35 -43.97
CA PRO A 13 0.88 44.09 -43.22
C PRO A 13 -0.42 43.85 -42.40
N PRO A 14 -0.92 42.61 -42.30
CA PRO A 14 -1.97 42.26 -41.35
C PRO A 14 -1.40 41.93 -39.97
N GLN A 15 -2.14 42.34 -38.95
CA GLN A 15 -1.91 42.14 -37.52
C GLN A 15 -1.71 40.65 -37.16
N PRO A 16 -0.73 40.29 -36.30
CA PRO A 16 -0.63 38.93 -35.79
C PRO A 16 -1.66 38.69 -34.68
N THR A 17 -2.68 37.89 -34.98
CA THR A 17 -3.53 37.26 -33.98
C THR A 17 -2.69 36.26 -33.17
N THR A 18 -2.29 36.64 -31.96
CA THR A 18 -1.57 35.78 -31.03
C THR A 18 -2.53 34.77 -30.38
N ASN A 19 -3.01 33.81 -31.17
CA ASN A 19 -3.56 32.56 -30.65
C ASN A 19 -2.40 31.67 -30.17
N HIS A 20 -1.74 32.11 -29.09
CA HIS A 20 -0.92 31.22 -28.29
C HIS A 20 -1.86 30.31 -27.50
N HIS A 21 -2.29 29.23 -28.16
CA HIS A 21 -2.69 28.01 -27.48
C HIS A 21 -1.51 27.54 -26.63
N TYR A 22 -1.41 28.09 -25.42
CA TYR A 22 -0.76 27.42 -24.31
C TYR A 22 -1.56 26.14 -24.07
N ARG A 23 -1.27 25.10 -24.87
CA ARG A 23 -1.41 23.71 -24.45
C ARG A 23 -0.54 23.62 -23.20
N ARG A 24 -1.14 23.95 -22.04
CA ARG A 24 -0.64 23.56 -20.73
C ARG A 24 -0.38 22.08 -20.86
N ARG A 25 0.88 21.72 -21.07
CA ARG A 25 1.39 20.40 -20.79
C ARG A 25 1.00 20.17 -19.33
N ARG A 26 -0.13 19.53 -19.11
CA ARG A 26 -0.49 18.94 -17.83
C ARG A 26 0.57 17.89 -17.61
N SER A 27 1.71 18.33 -17.07
CA SER A 27 2.65 17.46 -16.42
C SER A 27 1.85 16.83 -15.30
N HIS A 28 1.35 15.61 -15.55
CA HIS A 28 0.83 14.75 -14.51
C HIS A 28 2.02 14.39 -13.61
N ASN A 29 2.35 15.32 -12.72
CA ASN A 29 3.24 15.08 -11.61
C ASN A 29 2.51 14.09 -10.71
N HIS A 30 2.84 12.83 -10.91
CA HIS A 30 2.40 11.72 -10.11
C HIS A 30 2.85 11.98 -8.66
N ASN A 31 1.86 12.11 -7.75
CA ASN A 31 1.98 11.95 -6.31
C ASN A 31 2.67 13.08 -5.50
N TYR A 32 2.30 14.34 -5.70
CA TYR A 32 2.38 15.29 -4.59
C TYR A 32 0.96 15.61 -4.10
N GLN A 33 0.54 14.92 -3.04
CA GLN A 33 -0.71 15.27 -2.39
C GLN A 33 -0.50 16.49 -1.49
N PRO A 34 -1.31 17.54 -1.65
CA PRO A 34 -1.35 18.66 -0.71
C PRO A 34 -1.39 18.19 0.74
N PHE A 35 -0.76 18.94 1.64
CA PHE A 35 -0.80 18.65 3.07
C PHE A 35 -2.26 18.54 3.59
N SER A 36 -3.12 19.45 3.13
CA SER A 36 -4.55 19.46 3.49
C SER A 36 -5.25 18.15 3.14
N ASP A 37 -5.02 17.60 1.94
CA ASP A 37 -5.60 16.32 1.52
C ASP A 37 -5.16 15.17 2.44
N ARG A 38 -3.91 15.19 2.91
CA ARG A 38 -3.40 14.18 3.84
C ARG A 38 -4.05 14.29 5.22
N VAL A 39 -4.31 15.52 5.69
CA VAL A 39 -5.05 15.77 6.93
C VAL A 39 -6.49 15.28 6.79
N VAL A 40 -7.18 15.63 5.70
CA VAL A 40 -8.54 15.15 5.41
C VAL A 40 -8.58 13.62 5.42
N ARG A 41 -7.61 12.96 4.77
CA ARG A 41 -7.53 11.49 4.79
C ARG A 41 -7.23 10.90 6.15
N ALA A 42 -6.47 11.58 7.00
CA ALA A 42 -6.20 11.14 8.37
C ALA A 42 -7.45 11.22 9.26
N LEU A 43 -8.34 12.17 8.98
CA LEU A 43 -9.58 12.38 9.72
C LEU A 43 -10.73 11.48 9.25
N HIS A 44 -10.91 11.38 7.93
CA HIS A 44 -12.12 10.77 7.33
C HIS A 44 -11.96 9.33 6.89
N HIS A 45 -10.73 8.83 6.68
CA HIS A 45 -10.59 7.41 6.38
C HIS A 45 -10.77 6.58 7.64
N ASP A 46 -11.25 5.36 7.47
CA ASP A 46 -11.37 4.35 8.54
C ASP A 46 -9.98 3.86 8.97
N LEU A 47 -9.30 4.71 9.74
CA LEU A 47 -8.04 4.44 10.40
C LEU A 47 -8.35 4.16 11.87
N ARG A 48 -7.81 3.05 12.39
CA ARG A 48 -7.96 2.65 13.79
C ARG A 48 -6.62 2.26 14.39
N LEU A 49 -6.42 2.55 15.67
CA LEU A 49 -5.23 2.19 16.41
C LEU A 49 -5.44 0.83 17.09
N LEU A 50 -4.57 -0.14 16.79
CA LEU A 50 -4.67 -1.50 17.31
C LEU A 50 -3.92 -1.64 18.64
N HIS A 51 -2.69 -1.14 18.67
CA HIS A 51 -1.79 -1.34 19.80
C HIS A 51 -0.74 -0.22 19.85
N ARG A 52 -0.30 0.07 21.07
CA ARG A 52 0.86 0.91 21.36
C ARG A 52 1.90 0.02 22.02
N SER A 53 3.11 0.01 21.48
CA SER A 53 4.21 -0.80 22.00
C SER A 53 4.63 -0.36 23.40
N ASP A 54 5.31 -1.27 24.11
CA ASP A 54 5.75 -1.09 25.51
C ASP A 54 6.81 0.01 25.66
N ASP A 55 7.57 0.32 24.60
CA ASP A 55 8.50 1.44 24.54
C ASP A 55 7.80 2.80 24.27
N TYR A 56 6.46 2.82 24.21
CA TYR A 56 5.59 3.98 24.00
C TYR A 56 5.80 4.75 22.69
N SER A 57 6.79 4.37 21.87
CA SER A 57 7.23 5.07 20.67
C SER A 57 6.52 4.60 19.39
N THR A 58 6.09 3.33 19.36
CA THR A 58 5.54 2.69 18.16
C THR A 58 4.04 2.43 18.30
N PHE A 59 3.32 2.78 17.25
CA PHE A 59 1.87 2.74 17.15
C PHE A 59 1.49 1.85 15.96
N PHE A 60 0.65 0.85 16.19
CA PHE A 60 0.16 -0.04 15.14
C PHE A 60 -1.20 0.45 14.65
N VAL A 61 -1.24 0.95 13.41
CA VAL A 61 -2.41 1.60 12.80
C VAL A 61 -2.97 0.70 11.71
N LEU A 62 -4.26 0.40 11.81
CA LEU A 62 -5.05 -0.20 10.75
C LEU A 62 -5.35 0.85 9.68
N GLY A 63 -4.98 0.58 8.43
CA GLY A 63 -5.32 1.41 7.28
C GLY A 63 -6.73 1.14 6.75
N ALA A 64 -7.22 2.04 5.89
CA ALA A 64 -8.52 1.89 5.21
C ALA A 64 -8.64 0.63 4.33
N THR A 65 -7.53 0.00 3.95
CA THR A 65 -7.51 -1.30 3.24
C THR A 65 -7.30 -2.48 4.20
N ALA A 66 -7.54 -2.26 5.50
CA ALA A 66 -7.30 -3.17 6.60
C ALA A 66 -5.86 -3.74 6.70
N ASN A 67 -4.88 -3.06 6.09
CA ASN A 67 -3.46 -3.37 6.29
C ASN A 67 -2.96 -2.70 7.56
N VAL A 68 -2.14 -3.40 8.34
CA VAL A 68 -1.50 -2.84 9.52
C VAL A 68 -0.20 -2.15 9.15
N TYR A 69 -0.06 -0.90 9.56
CA TYR A 69 1.13 -0.08 9.41
C TYR A 69 1.70 0.28 10.78
N ALA A 70 3.02 0.21 10.93
CA ALA A 70 3.71 0.67 12.12
C ALA A 70 4.11 2.13 11.93
N VAL A 71 3.75 2.97 12.89
CA VAL A 71 4.13 4.38 12.98
C VAL A 71 5.04 4.53 14.20
N THR A 72 6.28 4.94 14.00
CA THR A 72 7.23 5.18 15.09
C THR A 72 7.44 6.68 15.24
N LEU A 73 7.10 7.20 16.42
CA LEU A 73 7.33 8.59 16.79
C LEU A 73 8.75 8.71 17.35
N SER A 74 9.60 9.42 16.61
CA SER A 74 10.95 9.78 17.02
C SER A 74 11.22 11.23 16.61
N ALA A 75 12.47 11.69 16.71
CA ALA A 75 12.87 12.99 16.16
C ALA A 75 12.50 13.13 14.67
N THR A 76 12.49 12.00 13.93
CA THR A 76 12.00 11.90 12.55
C THR A 76 10.92 10.81 12.48
N PRO A 77 9.63 11.16 12.58
CA PRO A 77 8.56 10.17 12.59
C PRO A 77 8.57 9.33 11.31
N TYR A 78 8.44 8.03 11.49
CA TYR A 78 8.53 7.03 10.44
C TYR A 78 7.24 6.23 10.35
N CYS A 79 6.86 5.83 9.13
CA CYS A 79 5.73 4.94 8.91
C CYS A 79 6.07 3.91 7.84
N THR A 80 5.66 2.66 8.05
CA THR A 80 5.91 1.56 7.09
C THR A 80 5.02 1.62 5.85
N CYS A 81 4.09 2.56 5.77
CA CYS A 81 3.15 2.68 4.65
C CYS A 81 3.86 2.96 3.31
N PRO A 82 3.23 2.64 2.17
CA PRO A 82 3.82 2.88 0.85
C PRO A 82 3.90 4.37 0.46
N ASP A 83 3.28 5.26 1.25
CA ASP A 83 3.35 6.71 1.04
C ASP A 83 4.74 7.24 1.41
N ARG A 84 5.42 7.86 0.45
CA ARG A 84 6.76 8.45 0.61
C ARG A 84 6.72 9.86 1.21
N ALA A 85 5.53 10.44 1.38
CA ALA A 85 5.38 11.76 1.94
C ALA A 85 5.45 11.73 3.48
N THR A 86 6.32 12.54 4.07
CA THR A 86 6.40 12.71 5.53
C THR A 86 5.92 14.11 5.93
N PRO A 87 4.97 14.24 6.87
CA PRO A 87 4.20 13.16 7.49
C PRO A 87 3.12 12.58 6.54
N CYS A 88 2.95 11.26 6.57
CA CYS A 88 1.88 10.58 5.84
C CYS A 88 0.56 10.66 6.62
N LYS A 89 -0.55 10.24 6.02
CA LYS A 89 -1.85 10.22 6.71
C LYS A 89 -1.86 9.40 8.00
N HIS A 90 -1.06 8.34 8.12
CA HIS A 90 -1.01 7.51 9.33
C HIS A 90 -0.26 8.22 10.48
N ILE A 91 0.81 8.95 10.16
CA ILE A 91 1.49 9.79 11.15
C ILE A 91 0.54 10.90 11.62
N LEU A 92 -0.16 11.55 10.69
CA LEU A 92 -1.15 12.57 11.02
C LEU A 92 -2.31 12.01 11.85
N PHE A 93 -2.77 10.78 11.57
CA PHE A 93 -3.79 10.10 12.35
C PHE A 93 -3.33 9.90 13.80
N VAL A 94 -2.12 9.39 14.03
CA VAL A 94 -1.59 9.21 15.39
C VAL A 94 -1.46 10.55 16.12
N LEU A 95 -0.96 11.59 15.44
CA LEU A 95 -0.82 12.91 16.06
C LEU A 95 -2.19 13.53 16.40
N ILE A 96 -3.12 13.57 15.45
CA ILE A 96 -4.39 14.28 15.62
C ILE A 96 -5.38 13.44 16.43
N ARG A 97 -5.69 12.23 15.99
CA ARG A 97 -6.72 11.36 16.60
C ARG A 97 -6.17 10.49 17.71
N GLY A 98 -4.89 10.12 17.67
CA GLY A 98 -4.26 9.33 18.73
C GLY A 98 -3.88 10.18 19.95
N LEU A 99 -3.18 11.29 19.71
CA LEU A 99 -2.57 12.12 20.76
C LEU A 99 -3.24 13.49 20.94
N GLY A 100 -4.32 13.78 20.21
CA GLY A 100 -5.15 14.97 20.41
C GLY A 100 -4.53 16.30 19.95
N LEU A 101 -3.60 16.29 18.99
CA LEU A 101 -3.02 17.54 18.48
C LEU A 101 -4.04 18.33 17.67
N SER A 102 -4.03 19.65 17.86
CA SER A 102 -4.86 20.57 17.09
C SER A 102 -4.45 20.62 15.61
N LEU A 103 -5.43 20.70 14.72
CA LEU A 103 -5.24 20.82 13.26
C LEU A 103 -4.42 22.05 12.85
N HIS A 104 -4.40 23.07 13.71
CA HIS A 104 -3.67 24.31 13.48
C HIS A 104 -2.22 24.27 13.97
N ASP A 105 -1.82 23.22 14.70
CA ASP A 105 -0.48 23.12 15.26
C ASP A 105 0.58 23.00 14.13
N PRO A 106 1.57 23.93 14.08
CA PRO A 106 2.64 23.88 13.09
C PRO A 106 3.44 22.57 13.09
N CYS A 107 3.46 21.82 14.19
CA CYS A 107 4.20 20.56 14.27
C CYS A 107 3.67 19.49 13.31
N LEU A 108 2.38 19.53 12.96
CA LEU A 108 1.80 18.59 11.99
C LEU A 108 2.40 18.74 10.60
N ARG A 109 2.94 19.93 10.27
CA ARG A 109 3.62 20.18 8.99
C ARG A 109 5.12 19.87 9.03
N ARG A 110 5.70 19.73 10.22
CA ARG A 110 7.14 19.51 10.38
C ARG A 110 7.49 18.05 10.09
N ARG A 111 8.61 17.85 9.40
CA ARG A 111 9.20 16.52 9.20
C ARG A 111 9.98 16.02 10.42
N THR A 112 10.32 16.94 11.32
CA THR A 112 11.08 16.66 12.53
C THR A 112 10.35 17.18 13.75
N LEU A 113 10.41 16.41 14.83
CA LEU A 113 9.87 16.77 16.13
C LEU A 113 11.02 17.18 17.04
N ARG A 114 10.82 18.26 17.80
CA ARG A 114 11.80 18.68 18.83
C ARG A 114 11.76 17.67 19.98
N PRO A 115 12.90 17.33 20.61
CA PRO A 115 12.93 16.33 21.69
C PRO A 115 11.95 16.62 22.82
N CYS A 116 11.87 17.88 23.30
CA CYS A 116 10.92 18.27 24.34
C CYS A 116 9.45 18.06 23.92
N HIS A 117 9.14 18.29 22.65
CA HIS A 117 7.81 18.05 22.12
C HIS A 117 7.55 16.54 22.02
N LEU A 118 8.51 15.76 21.51
CA LEU A 118 8.41 14.32 21.41
C LEU A 118 8.13 13.69 22.78
N THR A 119 8.87 14.06 23.84
CA THR A 119 8.63 13.55 25.20
C THR A 119 7.20 13.83 25.65
N ARG A 120 6.71 15.06 25.47
CA ARG A 120 5.33 15.43 25.80
C ARG A 120 4.30 14.60 25.03
N LEU A 121 4.55 14.32 23.76
CA LEU A 121 3.69 13.49 22.92
C LEU A 121 3.67 12.03 23.36
N LEU A 122 4.84 11.48 23.71
CA LEU A 122 4.94 10.11 24.19
C LEU A 122 4.32 9.95 25.59
N SER A 123 4.33 10.99 26.43
CA SER A 123 3.64 10.97 27.73
C SER A 123 2.12 11.17 27.64
N ALA A 124 1.60 11.61 26.49
CA ALA A 124 0.16 11.83 26.34
C ALA A 124 -0.62 10.49 26.32
N PRO A 125 -1.81 10.45 26.96
CA PRO A 125 -2.71 9.31 26.83
C PRO A 125 -3.24 9.21 25.41
N ILE A 126 -3.56 7.99 24.98
CA ILE A 126 -4.22 7.76 23.70
C ILE A 126 -5.71 8.05 23.85
N LEU A 127 -6.28 8.76 22.89
CA LEU A 127 -7.73 8.98 22.85
C LEU A 127 -8.48 7.68 22.51
N PRO A 128 -9.49 7.28 23.30
CA PRO A 128 -10.23 6.02 23.09
C PRO A 128 -10.92 5.92 21.73
N GLU A 129 -11.38 7.04 21.18
CA GLU A 129 -12.11 7.14 19.90
C GLU A 129 -11.30 6.67 18.68
N CYS A 130 -9.97 6.63 18.80
CA CYS A 130 -9.13 6.14 17.73
C CYS A 130 -8.85 4.65 17.82
N LEU A 131 -9.15 3.99 18.94
CA LEU A 131 -8.85 2.59 19.16
C LEU A 131 -9.76 1.69 18.32
N ALA A 132 -9.19 0.61 17.81
CA ALA A 132 -9.95 -0.47 17.20
C ALA A 132 -10.74 -1.25 18.27
N GLY A 133 -11.78 -1.95 17.82
CA GLY A 133 -12.59 -2.81 18.67
C GLY A 133 -11.75 -3.89 19.36
N ILE A 134 -12.20 -4.33 20.54
CA ILE A 134 -11.47 -5.25 21.40
C ILE A 134 -11.13 -6.55 20.66
N SER A 135 -12.06 -7.07 19.86
CA SER A 135 -11.88 -8.28 19.05
C SER A 135 -10.75 -8.14 18.02
N LEU A 136 -10.69 -7.02 17.30
CA LEU A 136 -9.66 -6.79 16.28
C LEU A 136 -8.27 -6.61 16.91
N ARG A 137 -8.19 -5.94 18.06
CA ARG A 137 -6.95 -5.79 18.82
C ARG A 137 -6.42 -7.13 19.32
N ARG A 138 -7.30 -7.95 19.90
CA ARG A 138 -6.95 -9.30 20.35
C ARG A 138 -6.48 -10.17 19.18
N ARG A 139 -7.14 -10.09 18.02
CA ARG A 139 -6.73 -10.83 16.82
C ARG A 139 -5.38 -10.35 16.28
N PHE A 140 -5.14 -9.05 16.31
CA PHE A 140 -3.83 -8.48 15.99
C PHE A 140 -2.74 -9.06 16.89
N HIS A 141 -2.95 -9.10 18.21
CA HIS A 141 -1.96 -9.66 19.14
C HIS A 141 -1.67 -11.14 18.86
N GLN A 142 -2.68 -11.97 18.63
CA GLN A 142 -2.47 -13.37 18.25
C GLN A 142 -1.60 -13.48 17.00
N LEU A 143 -2.02 -12.88 15.90
CA LEU A 143 -1.33 -13.03 14.62
C LEU A 143 0.06 -12.38 14.59
N PHE A 144 0.25 -11.26 15.30
CA PHE A 144 1.52 -10.54 15.32
C PHE A 144 2.59 -11.26 16.14
N TYR A 145 2.22 -11.80 17.31
CA TYR A 145 3.16 -12.47 18.20
C TYR A 145 3.35 -13.96 17.86
N ASP A 146 2.33 -14.68 17.38
CA ASP A 146 2.47 -16.06 16.91
C ASP A 146 3.47 -16.15 15.74
N ARG A 147 3.41 -15.19 14.80
CA ARG A 147 4.34 -15.12 13.67
C ARG A 147 5.78 -14.84 14.12
N ARG A 148 5.96 -14.08 15.20
CA ARG A 148 7.28 -13.72 15.74
C ARG A 148 7.85 -14.84 16.63
N GLY A 149 7.00 -15.59 17.31
CA GLY A 149 7.35 -16.77 18.12
C GLY A 149 7.81 -17.98 17.29
N SER A 150 7.21 -18.21 16.11
CA SER A 150 7.65 -19.27 15.19
C SER A 150 8.87 -18.93 14.33
N SER A 151 9.41 -17.72 14.43
CA SER A 151 10.61 -17.32 13.66
C SER A 151 11.92 -17.88 14.22
N SER A 152 11.89 -18.63 15.34
CA SER A 152 13.09 -19.18 15.99
C SER A 152 13.18 -20.71 15.97
N SER A 153 12.32 -21.41 15.23
CA SER A 153 12.42 -22.87 15.05
C SER A 153 11.96 -23.30 13.66
N ASN A 154 12.95 -23.62 12.81
CA ASN A 154 12.84 -24.44 11.60
C ASN A 154 11.73 -24.10 10.60
N VAL A 155 12.03 -23.22 9.63
CA VAL A 155 11.34 -23.25 8.34
C VAL A 155 11.94 -24.39 7.52
N ASN A 156 11.43 -25.60 7.73
CA ASN A 156 11.37 -26.58 6.66
C ASN A 156 10.50 -25.98 5.57
N ASN A 157 11.17 -25.56 4.50
CA ASN A 157 10.59 -24.89 3.35
C ASN A 157 9.82 -25.92 2.52
N ASN A 158 8.69 -26.42 3.03
CA ASN A 158 7.71 -27.15 2.23
C ASN A 158 6.98 -26.15 1.33
N ASN A 159 7.66 -25.77 0.25
CA ASN A 159 7.05 -25.20 -0.93
C ASN A 159 6.15 -26.27 -1.58
N ASN A 160 5.00 -26.57 -0.98
CA ASN A 160 3.88 -27.12 -1.71
C ASN A 160 3.26 -25.99 -2.54
N ALA A 161 3.99 -25.55 -3.57
CA ALA A 161 3.34 -25.05 -4.76
C ALA A 161 2.47 -26.20 -5.29
N PRO A 162 1.23 -25.96 -5.72
CA PRO A 162 0.44 -27.01 -6.34
C PRO A 162 1.21 -27.49 -7.56
N VAL A 163 1.69 -28.74 -7.49
CA VAL A 163 2.19 -29.51 -8.64
C VAL A 163 1.09 -29.39 -9.68
N THR A 164 1.34 -28.57 -10.68
CA THR A 164 0.35 -28.40 -11.74
C THR A 164 0.52 -29.64 -12.59
N GLU A 165 -0.41 -30.58 -12.47
CA GLU A 165 -0.49 -31.75 -13.34
C GLU A 165 -0.67 -31.24 -14.77
N PHE A 166 0.32 -31.49 -15.62
CA PHE A 166 0.26 -31.23 -17.06
C PHE A 166 0.32 -32.58 -17.78
N ASP A 167 -0.38 -32.69 -18.90
CA ASP A 167 -0.33 -33.89 -19.75
C ASP A 167 1.10 -34.14 -20.25
N GLU A 168 1.54 -35.40 -20.14
CA GLU A 168 2.76 -35.91 -20.76
C GLU A 168 2.72 -35.61 -22.26
N GLY A 169 3.72 -34.87 -22.76
CA GLY A 169 3.80 -34.44 -24.16
C GLY A 169 3.60 -32.93 -24.39
N THR A 170 3.36 -32.11 -23.36
CA THR A 170 3.35 -30.65 -23.54
C THR A 170 4.76 -30.09 -23.73
N SER A 171 4.99 -29.38 -24.84
CA SER A 171 6.29 -28.77 -25.16
C SER A 171 6.39 -27.33 -24.66
N CYS A 172 7.56 -26.95 -24.15
CA CYS A 172 7.85 -25.59 -23.73
C CYS A 172 7.89 -24.66 -24.96
N PRO A 173 7.08 -23.58 -25.02
CA PRO A 173 7.01 -22.71 -26.21
C PRO A 173 8.23 -21.81 -26.41
N VAL A 174 9.23 -21.89 -25.52
CA VAL A 174 10.46 -21.09 -25.59
C VAL A 174 11.63 -21.90 -26.13
N CYS A 175 11.86 -23.11 -25.61
CA CYS A 175 12.93 -24.00 -26.08
C CYS A 175 12.45 -25.12 -27.01
N LEU A 176 11.14 -25.32 -27.14
CA LEU A 176 10.51 -26.39 -27.92
C LEU A 176 10.82 -27.81 -27.44
N GLU A 177 11.35 -27.96 -26.23
CA GLU A 177 11.62 -29.24 -25.57
C GLU A 177 10.39 -29.73 -24.81
N GLU A 178 10.26 -31.05 -24.68
CA GLU A 178 9.19 -31.70 -23.94
C GLU A 178 9.40 -31.55 -22.42
N MET A 179 8.36 -31.16 -21.69
CA MET A 179 8.45 -30.92 -20.25
C MET A 179 8.41 -32.24 -19.47
N GLY A 180 9.50 -32.55 -18.76
CA GLY A 180 9.59 -33.74 -17.90
C GLY A 180 8.88 -33.56 -16.55
N ARG A 181 8.45 -34.68 -15.92
CA ARG A 181 7.82 -34.67 -14.58
C ARG A 181 8.72 -34.13 -13.47
N GLU A 182 10.03 -34.08 -13.68
CA GLU A 182 11.03 -33.61 -12.71
C GLU A 182 11.46 -32.15 -12.94
N GLU A 183 10.96 -31.51 -14.01
CA GLU A 183 11.38 -30.15 -14.38
C GLU A 183 10.47 -29.08 -13.78
N ARG A 184 11.07 -27.97 -13.35
CA ARG A 184 10.33 -26.86 -12.75
C ARG A 184 9.57 -26.09 -13.82
N VAL A 185 8.26 -26.32 -13.88
CA VAL A 185 7.35 -25.70 -14.85
C VAL A 185 6.42 -24.66 -14.20
N VAL A 186 6.13 -23.61 -14.95
CA VAL A 186 5.19 -22.54 -14.57
C VAL A 186 4.16 -22.35 -15.68
N ALA A 187 2.88 -22.30 -15.32
CA ALA A 187 1.80 -22.05 -16.28
C ALA A 187 1.23 -20.64 -16.20
N CYS A 188 0.89 -20.10 -17.37
CA CYS A 188 0.22 -18.81 -17.46
C CYS A 188 -1.21 -18.93 -16.90
N GLU A 189 -1.61 -18.01 -16.02
CA GLU A 189 -2.96 -18.05 -15.44
C GLU A 189 -4.09 -17.83 -16.46
N ARG A 190 -3.80 -17.23 -17.63
CA ARG A 190 -4.80 -16.95 -18.66
C ARG A 190 -4.92 -18.04 -19.70
N CYS A 191 -3.81 -18.45 -20.31
CA CYS A 191 -3.81 -19.45 -21.38
C CYS A 191 -3.40 -20.84 -20.90
N ARG A 192 -3.05 -21.00 -19.61
CA ARG A 192 -2.63 -22.25 -18.97
C ARG A 192 -1.46 -23.00 -19.63
N ASN A 193 -0.81 -22.38 -20.62
CA ASN A 193 0.33 -22.99 -21.28
C ASN A 193 1.52 -23.10 -20.29
N PRO A 194 2.05 -24.30 -20.07
CA PRO A 194 3.24 -24.51 -19.27
C PRO A 194 4.50 -24.03 -20.00
N ILE A 195 5.47 -23.56 -19.23
CA ILE A 195 6.79 -23.07 -19.67
C ILE A 195 7.80 -23.46 -18.59
N HIS A 196 9.02 -23.85 -18.94
CA HIS A 196 10.09 -24.00 -17.94
C HIS A 196 10.32 -22.69 -17.17
N GLU A 197 10.59 -22.78 -15.88
CA GLU A 197 10.88 -21.61 -15.04
C GLU A 197 12.11 -20.84 -15.56
N GLU A 198 13.16 -21.56 -15.98
CA GLU A 198 14.36 -20.98 -16.58
C GLU A 198 14.09 -20.26 -17.91
N CYS A 199 13.20 -20.81 -18.73
CA CYS A 199 12.76 -20.21 -19.99
C CYS A 199 11.98 -18.92 -19.72
N LEU A 200 11.09 -18.91 -18.71
CA LEU A 200 10.38 -17.71 -18.29
C LEU A 200 11.34 -16.64 -17.74
N LEU A 201 12.35 -17.02 -16.97
CA LEU A 201 13.35 -16.10 -16.42
C LEU A 201 14.20 -15.46 -17.52
N THR A 202 14.63 -16.26 -18.50
CA THR A 202 15.39 -15.78 -19.66
C THR A 202 14.53 -14.83 -20.51
N TRP A 203 13.25 -15.17 -20.72
CA TRP A 203 12.28 -14.30 -21.38
C TRP A 203 12.03 -12.97 -20.63
N LYS A 204 11.96 -13.01 -19.31
CA LYS A 204 11.83 -11.80 -18.46
C LYS A 204 13.05 -10.90 -18.60
N ARG A 205 14.26 -11.46 -18.71
CA ARG A 205 15.50 -10.71 -18.91
C ARG A 205 15.57 -10.08 -20.31
N SER A 206 15.16 -10.78 -21.36
CA SER A 206 15.26 -10.28 -22.74
C SER A 206 14.26 -9.18 -23.07
N THR A 207 13.10 -9.16 -22.42
CA THR A 207 12.03 -8.19 -22.72
C THR A 207 12.28 -6.78 -22.20
N GLY A 208 13.26 -6.57 -21.30
CA GLY A 208 13.63 -5.25 -20.77
C GLY A 208 12.50 -4.51 -20.01
N ARG A 209 11.37 -5.18 -19.78
CA ARG A 209 10.19 -4.62 -19.10
C ARG A 209 10.25 -4.90 -17.62
N ARG A 210 9.67 -3.98 -16.82
CA ARG A 210 9.49 -4.17 -15.38
C ARG A 210 8.63 -5.41 -15.02
N TRP A 211 7.86 -5.95 -15.98
CA TRP A 211 6.94 -7.06 -15.76
C TRP A 211 7.06 -8.09 -16.88
N ALA A 212 6.97 -9.37 -16.53
CA ALA A 212 6.97 -10.47 -17.50
C ALA A 212 5.59 -10.59 -18.17
N SER A 213 5.59 -10.81 -19.48
CA SER A 213 4.38 -11.09 -20.28
C SER A 213 4.42 -12.52 -20.81
N CYS A 214 3.27 -13.18 -20.92
CA CYS A 214 3.15 -14.50 -21.54
C CYS A 214 3.58 -14.43 -23.01
N VAL A 215 4.40 -15.40 -23.43
CA VAL A 215 4.87 -15.51 -24.83
C VAL A 215 3.69 -15.79 -25.77
N ILE A 216 2.72 -16.57 -25.30
CA ILE A 216 1.55 -17.00 -26.08
C ILE A 216 0.47 -15.91 -26.09
N CYS A 217 -0.11 -15.60 -24.93
CA CYS A 217 -1.29 -14.73 -24.85
C CYS A 217 -0.98 -13.27 -24.49
N ARG A 218 0.29 -12.89 -24.29
CA ARG A 218 0.75 -11.56 -23.85
C ARG A 218 0.18 -11.07 -22.52
N ALA A 219 -0.62 -11.88 -21.82
CA ALA A 219 -1.10 -11.57 -20.48
C ALA A 219 0.06 -11.38 -19.52
N ARG A 220 -0.09 -10.49 -18.55
CA ARG A 220 0.94 -10.20 -17.56
C ARG A 220 1.11 -11.38 -16.61
N TRP A 221 2.33 -11.89 -16.46
CA TRP A 221 2.66 -12.85 -15.40
C TRP A 221 2.59 -12.15 -14.05
N ARG A 222 1.80 -12.71 -13.15
CA ARG A 222 1.78 -12.29 -11.75
C ARG A 222 2.86 -13.10 -11.04
N ASP A 223 3.95 -12.46 -10.64
CA ASP A 223 4.96 -13.07 -9.77
C ASP A 223 4.23 -13.43 -8.45
N ARG A 224 3.89 -14.72 -8.24
CA ARG A 224 3.26 -15.18 -6.99
C ARG A 224 4.15 -14.85 -5.79
N ALA A 225 5.47 -14.88 -5.97
CA ALA A 225 6.43 -14.39 -4.99
C ALA A 225 6.30 -12.88 -4.74
N ALA A 226 6.09 -12.01 -5.73
CA ALA A 226 5.93 -10.57 -5.49
C ALA A 226 4.55 -10.20 -4.91
N ALA A 227 3.52 -11.01 -5.20
CA ALA A 227 2.20 -10.90 -4.58
C ALA A 227 2.24 -11.37 -3.12
N ALA A 228 2.92 -12.50 -2.85
CA ALA A 228 3.19 -12.99 -1.50
C ALA A 228 4.11 -12.04 -0.72
N ILE A 229 5.15 -11.46 -1.31
CA ILE A 229 6.03 -10.48 -0.65
C ILE A 229 5.28 -9.19 -0.30
N ASN A 230 4.33 -8.71 -1.13
CA ASN A 230 3.51 -7.55 -0.76
C ASN A 230 2.40 -7.90 0.24
N ALA A 231 1.87 -9.12 0.22
CA ALA A 231 0.91 -9.63 1.20
C ALA A 231 1.57 -10.05 2.53
N ASP A 232 2.85 -10.41 2.53
CA ASP A 232 3.64 -10.75 3.72
C ASP A 232 4.29 -9.54 4.36
N LYS A 233 4.54 -8.47 3.58
CA LYS A 233 5.13 -7.24 4.11
C LYS A 233 4.22 -6.56 5.15
N TYR A 234 2.91 -6.70 5.00
CA TYR A 234 1.93 -6.09 5.89
C TYR A 234 0.94 -7.13 6.39
N LEU A 235 0.71 -7.18 7.70
CA LEU A 235 -0.37 -7.98 8.26
C LEU A 235 -1.71 -7.39 7.80
N ASN A 236 -2.54 -8.18 7.12
CA ASN A 236 -3.86 -7.76 6.68
C ASN A 236 -4.93 -8.34 7.61
N LEU A 237 -5.84 -7.48 8.09
CA LEU A 237 -6.91 -7.83 9.00
C LEU A 237 -8.30 -7.71 8.37
N ALA A 238 -8.41 -7.58 7.04
CA ALA A 238 -9.70 -7.34 6.34
C ALA A 238 -10.76 -8.38 6.69
N ALA A 239 -10.35 -9.63 6.88
CA ALA A 239 -11.23 -10.74 7.24
C ALA A 239 -11.94 -10.56 8.59
N TYR A 240 -11.47 -9.66 9.46
CA TYR A 240 -11.95 -9.49 10.83
C TYR A 240 -12.53 -8.08 11.11
N VAL A 241 -12.53 -7.18 10.12
CA VAL A 241 -13.04 -5.80 10.29
C VAL A 241 -14.57 -5.76 10.41
N ASN A 242 -15.27 -6.74 9.83
CA ASN A 242 -16.73 -6.76 9.82
C ASN A 242 -17.36 -7.12 11.19
N ASP A 243 -16.60 -7.76 12.07
CA ASP A 243 -17.07 -8.23 13.38
C ASP A 243 -17.19 -7.08 14.42
N GLU A 244 -16.81 -5.85 14.06
CA GLU A 244 -16.82 -4.69 14.97
C GLU A 244 -18.20 -4.04 15.15
N ASN A 245 -19.19 -4.35 14.30
CA ASN A 245 -20.50 -3.68 14.34
C ASN A 245 -21.50 -4.28 15.35
N ASP A 246 -21.22 -5.46 15.92
CA ASP A 246 -22.16 -6.15 16.81
C ASP A 246 -22.00 -5.83 18.31
N ASP A 247 -20.91 -5.17 18.73
CA ASP A 247 -20.56 -5.03 20.16
C ASP A 247 -21.03 -3.70 20.80
N VAL A 248 -21.57 -2.75 20.02
CA VAL A 248 -21.98 -1.43 20.54
C VAL A 248 -23.35 -1.47 21.25
N SER A 249 -24.07 -2.59 21.22
CA SER A 249 -25.41 -2.70 21.83
C SER A 249 -25.42 -3.15 23.31
N ALA A 250 -24.27 -3.39 23.95
CA ALA A 250 -24.24 -4.05 25.26
C ALA A 250 -23.97 -3.15 26.49
N HIS A 251 -23.87 -1.82 26.35
CA HIS A 251 -23.59 -0.92 27.49
C HIS A 251 -24.56 0.27 27.64
N ILE A 252 -25.86 -0.01 27.63
CA ILE A 252 -26.86 0.83 28.30
C ILE A 252 -27.69 -0.08 29.21
N GLY A 253 -27.40 -0.04 30.52
CA GLY A 253 -28.20 -0.78 31.50
C GLY A 253 -27.52 -1.07 32.83
N CYS A 254 -27.19 -0.04 33.60
CA CYS A 254 -27.24 -0.11 35.07
C CYS A 254 -27.35 1.30 35.67
N ASP A 255 -28.53 1.89 35.52
CA ASP A 255 -29.04 2.82 36.54
C ASP A 255 -29.47 1.96 37.73
N ASP A 256 -28.69 1.98 38.81
CA ASP A 256 -29.20 1.58 40.13
C ASP A 256 -29.05 2.78 41.08
N THR A 257 -30.15 3.52 41.14
CA THR A 257 -30.49 4.47 42.19
C THR A 257 -30.36 3.82 43.57
N CYS A 258 -29.34 4.20 44.33
CA CYS A 258 -29.29 3.89 45.76
C CYS A 258 -30.13 4.93 46.53
N SER A 259 -31.38 4.58 46.80
CA SER A 259 -32.24 5.25 47.78
C SER A 259 -32.47 4.33 48.98
N GLY A 260 -32.07 4.80 50.17
CA GLY A 260 -32.72 4.47 51.44
C GLY A 260 -32.14 3.32 52.27
N ARG A 261 -31.43 3.66 53.35
CA ARG A 261 -31.95 3.55 54.73
C ARG A 261 -31.08 4.34 55.70
#